data_AF-A0A6A0AJ76-F1
#
_entry.id   AF-A0A6A0AJ76-F1
#
_cell.length_a   1.000
_cell.length_b   1.000
_cell.length_c   1.000
_cell.angle_alpha   90.00
_cell.angle_beta   90.00
_cell.angle_gamma   90.00
#
_symmetry.space_group_name_H-M   'P 1'
#
loop_
_entity.id
_entity.type
_entity.pdbx_description
1 polymer ?
#
loop_
_entity_poly.entity_id
_entity_poly.type
_entity_poly.pdbx_seq_one_letter_code
_entity_poly.pdbx_strand_id
1 'polypeptide(L)'
;MVRMSYPAFVILQGGERLRHGVCVWSTGNAANPLVQQLVEHVPAQATANAGKPAVGRKLLVDSFLRVVGARDVLALGDCASVCTGPLPATAQ
;
A
#
# COMPACT_ATOMS: atom_id res chain seq x y z
N MET A 1 -8.78 9.22 6.79
CA MET A 1 -10.07 8.57 6.50
C MET A 1 -11.12 9.65 6.31
N VAL A 2 -11.76 9.73 5.14
CA VAL A 2 -12.89 10.65 4.93
C VAL A 2 -14.16 9.99 5.45
N ARG A 3 -14.93 10.75 6.22
CA ARG A 3 -16.24 10.33 6.70
C ARG A 3 -17.31 11.16 6.00
N MET A 4 -18.26 10.48 5.38
CA MET A 4 -19.46 11.10 4.81
C MET A 4 -20.56 11.09 5.88
N SER A 5 -21.28 12.20 5.99
CA SER A 5 -22.45 12.31 6.87
C SER A 5 -23.60 13.01 6.13
N TYR A 6 -24.82 12.87 6.66
CA TYR A 6 -26.00 13.57 6.15
C TYR A 6 -26.30 14.81 7.01
N PRO A 7 -26.65 15.97 6.40
CA PRO A 7 -26.64 16.23 4.95
C PRO A 7 -25.21 16.17 4.37
N ALA A 8 -25.06 16.00 3.04
CA ALA A 8 -23.82 15.60 2.35
C ALA A 8 -22.60 16.51 2.66
N PHE A 9 -21.85 16.11 3.69
CA PHE A 9 -20.59 16.72 4.07
C PHE A 9 -19.48 15.67 4.07
N VAL A 10 -18.32 16.08 3.55
CA VAL A 10 -17.03 15.45 3.82
C VAL A 10 -16.47 16.11 5.07
N ILE A 11 -16.13 15.30 6.06
CA ILE A 11 -15.44 15.75 7.27
C ILE A 11 -13.94 15.47 7.07
N LEU A 12 -13.14 16.53 7.02
CA LEU A 12 -11.69 16.42 6.94
C LEU A 12 -11.08 15.99 8.28
N GLN A 13 -9.82 15.55 8.26
CA GLN A 13 -9.13 15.12 9.48
C GLN A 13 -9.07 16.23 10.54
N GLY A 14 -8.95 17.50 10.13
CA GLY A 14 -8.96 18.67 11.02
C GLY A 14 -10.35 19.06 11.54
N GLY A 15 -11.41 18.31 11.22
CA GLY A 15 -12.78 18.58 11.66
C GLY A 15 -13.58 19.55 10.76
N GLU A 16 -12.94 20.17 9.78
CA GLU A 16 -13.60 21.01 8.78
C GLU A 16 -14.66 20.22 7.99
N ARG A 17 -15.78 20.88 7.71
CA ARG A 17 -16.94 20.30 7.02
C ARG A 17 -17.12 20.93 5.65
N LEU A 18 -16.89 20.15 4.61
CA LEU A 18 -17.04 20.59 3.22
C LEU A 18 -18.34 20.05 2.64
N ARG A 19 -19.24 20.93 2.20
CA ARG A 19 -20.46 20.53 1.49
C ARG A 19 -20.08 20.08 0.09
N HIS A 20 -20.65 18.97 -0.38
CA HIS A 20 -20.39 18.46 -1.72
C HIS A 20 -21.65 17.91 -2.39
N GLY A 21 -21.67 17.93 -3.72
CA GLY A 21 -22.60 17.13 -4.53
C GLY A 21 -22.03 15.74 -4.82
N VAL A 22 -20.75 15.69 -5.21
CA VAL A 22 -20.00 14.46 -5.51
C VAL A 22 -18.64 14.53 -4.80
N CYS A 23 -18.18 13.41 -4.25
CA CYS A 23 -16.85 13.27 -3.67
C CYS A 23 -16.08 12.19 -4.45
N VAL A 24 -14.97 12.58 -5.06
CA VAL A 24 -14.05 11.67 -5.76
C VAL A 24 -12.83 11.44 -4.88
N TRP A 25 -12.51 10.18 -4.58
CA TRP A 25 -11.33 9.80 -3.81
C TRP A 25 -10.33 9.09 -4.71
N SER A 26 -9.38 9.84 -5.25
CA SER A 26 -8.36 9.35 -6.20
C SER A 26 -6.95 9.41 -5.60
N THR A 27 -6.80 9.05 -4.32
CA THR A 27 -5.53 9.15 -3.59
C THR A 27 -5.22 7.88 -2.81
N GLY A 28 -3.92 7.57 -2.73
CA GLY A 28 -3.34 6.51 -1.93
C GLY A 28 -3.58 5.11 -2.48
N ASN A 29 -2.49 4.36 -2.68
CA ASN A 29 -2.55 2.92 -2.95
C ASN A 29 -2.33 2.18 -1.63
N ALA A 30 -3.01 1.05 -1.47
CA ALA A 30 -2.86 0.18 -0.32
C ALA A 30 -2.50 -1.24 -0.76
N ALA A 31 -1.73 -1.92 0.08
CA ALA A 31 -1.43 -3.34 -0.10
C ALA A 31 -2.73 -4.14 -0.13
N ASN A 32 -2.91 -4.97 -1.15
CA ASN A 32 -4.05 -5.89 -1.21
C ASN A 32 -3.90 -7.01 -0.14
N PRO A 33 -4.97 -7.76 0.19
CA PRO A 33 -4.91 -8.81 1.21
C PRO A 33 -3.85 -9.89 0.94
N LEU A 34 -3.62 -10.26 -0.32
CA LEU A 34 -2.61 -11.26 -0.68
C LEU A 34 -1.19 -10.79 -0.33
N VAL A 35 -0.84 -9.54 -0.64
CA VAL A 35 0.45 -8.95 -0.28
C VAL A 35 0.62 -8.92 1.23
N GLN A 36 -0.42 -8.53 1.97
CA GLN A 36 -0.39 -8.52 3.43
C GLN A 36 -0.13 -9.91 4.01
N GLN A 37 -0.82 -10.94 3.49
CA GLN A 37 -0.65 -12.33 3.91
C GLN A 37 0.76 -12.86 3.58
N LEU A 38 1.28 -12.60 2.38
CA LEU A 38 2.63 -13.01 1.98
C LEU A 38 3.69 -12.38 2.88
N VAL A 39 3.52 -11.12 3.26
CA VAL A 39 4.44 -10.45 4.20
C VAL A 39 4.41 -11.10 5.58
N GLU A 40 3.26 -11.59 6.02
CA GLU A 40 3.12 -12.27 7.32
C GLU A 40 3.67 -13.70 7.32
N HIS A 41 3.57 -14.42 6.19
CA HIS A 41 3.95 -15.83 6.10
C HIS A 41 5.37 -16.06 5.57
N VAL A 42 5.99 -15.08 4.93
CA VAL A 42 7.39 -15.17 4.49
C VAL A 42 8.29 -14.41 5.48
N PRO A 43 9.12 -15.09 6.29
CA PRO A 43 9.87 -14.44 7.38
C PRO A 43 10.73 -13.26 6.94
N ALA A 44 11.42 -13.38 5.80
CA ALA A 44 12.24 -12.29 5.26
C ALA A 44 11.41 -11.04 4.91
N GLN A 45 10.16 -11.24 4.50
CA GLN A 45 9.23 -10.15 4.18
C GLN A 45 8.70 -9.48 5.44
N ALA A 46 8.41 -10.25 6.50
CA ALA A 46 8.03 -9.72 7.80
C ALA A 46 9.12 -8.79 8.36
N THR A 47 10.39 -9.21 8.28
CA THR A 47 11.54 -8.38 8.68
C THR A 47 11.66 -7.11 7.82
N ALA A 48 11.54 -7.22 6.50
CA ALA A 48 11.62 -6.09 5.57
C ALA A 48 10.48 -5.06 5.71
N ASN A 49 9.36 -5.47 6.32
CA ASN A 49 8.19 -4.64 6.56
C ASN A 49 7.98 -4.31 8.04
N ALA A 50 8.96 -4.59 8.91
CA ALA A 50 8.89 -4.27 10.33
C ALA A 50 8.62 -2.76 10.53
N GLY A 51 7.65 -2.44 11.39
CA GLY A 51 7.23 -1.06 11.66
C GLY A 51 6.35 -0.41 10.58
N LYS A 52 6.08 -1.08 9.44
CA LYS A 52 5.14 -0.56 8.43
C LYS A 52 3.70 -0.98 8.74
N PRO A 53 2.71 -0.07 8.59
CA PRO A 53 1.31 -0.44 8.71
C PRO A 53 0.92 -1.42 7.60
N ALA A 54 -0.01 -2.34 7.88
CA ALA A 54 -0.42 -3.41 6.95
C ALA A 54 -0.78 -2.87 5.54
N VAL A 55 -1.51 -1.76 5.49
CA VAL A 55 -1.92 -1.08 4.25
C VAL A 55 -0.75 -0.52 3.43
N GLY A 56 0.42 -0.29 4.03
CA GLY A 56 1.60 0.25 3.34
C GLY A 56 2.68 -0.79 3.04
N ARG A 57 2.42 -2.08 3.32
CA ARG A 57 3.40 -3.16 3.12
C ARG A 57 3.60 -3.46 1.63
N LYS A 58 4.83 -3.81 1.27
CA LYS A 58 5.21 -4.22 -0.09
C LYS A 58 6.15 -5.42 -0.02
N LEU A 59 6.14 -6.26 -1.05
CA LEU A 59 7.09 -7.36 -1.17
C LEU A 59 8.47 -6.81 -1.51
N LEU A 60 9.45 -7.07 -0.66
CA LEU A 60 10.85 -6.80 -0.92
C LEU A 60 11.34 -7.73 -2.05
N VAL A 61 11.88 -7.15 -3.10
CA VAL A 61 12.43 -7.88 -4.25
C VAL A 61 13.88 -7.49 -4.52
N ASP A 62 14.64 -8.43 -5.09
CA ASP A 62 16.01 -8.17 -5.54
C ASP A 62 16.06 -7.45 -6.92
N SER A 63 17.26 -7.27 -7.45
CA SER A 63 17.49 -6.61 -8.75
C SER A 63 16.92 -7.37 -9.95
N PHE A 64 16.50 -8.62 -9.77
CA PHE A 64 15.85 -9.46 -10.77
C PHE A 64 14.36 -9.64 -10.49
N LEU A 65 13.78 -8.79 -9.62
CA LEU A 65 12.37 -8.79 -9.23
C LEU A 65 11.89 -10.05 -8.50
N ARG A 66 12.83 -10.86 -7.99
CA ARG A 66 12.52 -12.07 -7.23
C ARG A 66 12.19 -11.69 -5.80
N VAL A 67 11.12 -12.26 -5.25
CA VAL A 67 10.69 -12.00 -3.87
C VAL A 67 11.71 -12.59 -2.90
N VAL A 68 12.29 -11.73 -2.05
CA VAL A 68 13.29 -12.14 -1.06
C VAL A 68 12.68 -13.14 -0.07
N GLY A 69 13.31 -14.30 0.09
CA GLY A 69 12.83 -15.36 0.98
C GLY A 69 11.73 -16.25 0.42
N ALA A 70 11.38 -16.11 -0.87
CA ALA A 70 10.49 -17.01 -1.59
C ALA A 70 11.19 -17.56 -2.85
N ARG A 71 10.86 -18.79 -3.24
CA ARG A 71 11.38 -19.43 -4.45
C ARG A 71 10.32 -19.39 -5.54
N ASP A 72 10.73 -19.14 -6.79
CA ASP A 72 9.86 -19.16 -7.97
C ASP A 72 8.71 -18.14 -7.92
N VAL A 73 8.89 -17.04 -7.16
CA VAL A 73 7.94 -15.92 -7.06
C VAL A 73 8.62 -14.63 -7.50
N LEU A 74 7.96 -13.91 -8.41
CA LEU A 74 8.31 -12.57 -8.85
C LEU A 74 7.26 -11.57 -8.38
N ALA A 75 7.66 -10.33 -8.11
CA ALA A 75 6.75 -9.23 -7.83
C ALA A 75 7.24 -7.94 -8.51
N LEU A 76 6.31 -7.19 -9.09
CA LEU A 76 6.58 -5.99 -9.88
C LEU A 76 5.45 -4.97 -9.73
N GLY A 77 5.74 -3.70 -10.03
CA GLY A 77 4.80 -2.60 -9.87
C GLY A 77 4.55 -2.28 -8.39
N ASP A 78 3.34 -1.79 -8.10
CA ASP A 78 3.00 -1.17 -6.82
C ASP A 78 3.11 -2.08 -5.60
N CYS A 79 2.98 -3.40 -5.79
CA CYS A 79 3.09 -4.38 -4.72
C CYS A 79 4.54 -4.67 -4.31
N ALA A 80 5.53 -4.20 -5.09
CA ALA A 80 6.94 -4.49 -4.89
C ALA A 80 7.73 -3.27 -4.39
N SER A 81 8.78 -3.53 -3.62
CA SER A 81 9.80 -2.58 -3.24
C SER A 81 11.17 -3.20 -3.53
N VAL A 82 11.99 -2.56 -4.35
CA VAL A 82 13.33 -3.08 -4.66
C VAL A 82 14.29 -2.84 -3.48
N CYS A 83 15.24 -3.76 -3.26
CA CYS A 83 16.22 -3.67 -2.17
C CYS A 83 17.07 -2.39 -2.20
N THR A 84 17.25 -1.78 -3.36
CA THR A 84 18.03 -0.54 -3.53
C THR A 84 17.29 0.71 -3.07
N GLY A 85 16.01 0.59 -2.72
CA GLY A 85 15.17 1.70 -2.25
C GLY A 85 13.81 1.73 -2.96
N PRO A 86 12.81 2.42 -2.39
CA PRO A 86 11.48 2.49 -2.99
C PRO A 86 11.50 3.27 -4.31
N LEU A 87 10.80 2.74 -5.32
CA LEU A 87 10.52 3.40 -6.60
C LEU A 87 9.09 3.94 -6.61
N PRO A 88 8.79 4.95 -7.44
CA PRO A 88 7.44 5.49 -7.56
C PRO A 88 6.46 4.45 -8.14
N ALA A 89 5.25 4.43 -7.61
CA ALA A 89 4.13 3.59 -8.05
C ALA A 89 3.56 4.13 -9.37
N THR A 90 4.15 3.72 -10.49
CA THR A 90 3.83 4.24 -11.84
C THR A 90 3.88 3.14 -12.89
N ALA A 91 3.21 3.36 -14.01
CA ALA A 91 3.20 2.46 -15.17
C ALA A 91 4.29 2.77 -16.21
N GLN A 92 5.29 3.58 -15.85
CA GLN A 92 6.29 4.17 -16.73
C GLN A 92 7.13 3.14 -17.52
#